data_AF-A0A2E5AA18-F1
#
_entry.id   AF-A0A2E5AA18-F1
#
_cell.length_a   1.000
_cell.length_b   1.000
_cell.length_c   1.000
_cell.angle_alpha   90.00
_cell.angle_beta   90.00
_cell.angle_gamma   90.00
#
_symmetry.space_group_name_H-M   'P 1'
#
loop_
_entity.id
_entity.type
_entity.pdbx_description
1 polymer ?
#
loop_
_entity_poly.entity_id
_entity_poly.type
_entity_poly.pdbx_seq_one_letter_code
_entity_poly.pdbx_strand_id
1 'polypeptide(L)' 'YWDGTQDYWADVRAVWDDILEHADRFTAEDDAEGSMLYMPLLNEGQAVLDGEQDADTAFSNAADVMEAQITVDGEPLEVE' A
#
# COMPACT_ATOMS: atom_id res chain seq x y z
N TYR A 1 2.02 -12.82 12.13
CA TYR A 1 2.03 -11.67 11.20
C TYR A 1 0.78 -11.71 10.35
N TRP A 2 0.73 -12.49 9.26
CA TRP A 2 -0.37 -12.44 8.27
C TRP A 2 -1.79 -12.53 8.84
N ASP A 3 -2.09 -13.51 9.71
CA ASP A 3 -3.43 -13.61 10.33
C ASP A 3 -3.79 -12.37 11.18
N GLY A 4 -2.80 -11.76 11.83
CA GLY A 4 -3.00 -10.59 12.69
C GLY A 4 -3.03 -9.26 11.93
N THR A 5 -2.73 -9.27 10.64
CA THR A 5 -2.68 -8.08 9.77
C THR A 5 -3.57 -8.24 8.54
N GLN A 6 -4.45 -9.24 8.56
CA GLN A 6 -5.21 -9.67 7.38
C GLN A 6 -6.10 -8.56 6.82
N ASP A 7 -6.73 -7.75 7.69
CA ASP A 7 -7.68 -6.70 7.30
C ASP A 7 -6.91 -5.56 6.59
N TYR A 8 -5.83 -5.07 7.21
CA TYR A 8 -4.90 -4.12 6.58
C TYR A 8 -4.40 -4.59 5.20
N TRP A 9 -3.96 -5.86 5.10
CA TRP A 9 -3.49 -6.39 3.82
C TRP A 9 -4.61 -6.69 2.82
N ALA A 10 -5.87 -6.76 3.24
CA ALA A 10 -6.99 -6.87 2.32
C ALA A 10 -7.16 -5.55 1.57
N ASP A 11 -7.09 -4.41 2.28
CA ASP A 11 -7.24 -3.09 1.68
C ASP A 11 -6.05 -2.74 0.77
N VAL A 12 -4.81 -3.00 1.20
CA VAL A 12 -3.63 -2.82 0.34
C VAL A 12 -3.74 -3.64 -0.96
N ARG A 13 -4.26 -4.89 -0.87
CA ARG A 13 -4.47 -5.71 -2.07
C ARG A 13 -5.59 -5.19 -2.96
N ALA A 14 -6.66 -4.65 -2.38
CA ALA A 14 -7.75 -4.08 -3.14
C ALA A 14 -7.28 -2.95 -4.06
N VAL A 15 -6.35 -2.10 -3.60
CA VAL A 15 -5.74 -1.06 -4.43
C VAL A 15 -4.97 -1.65 -5.62
N TRP A 16 -4.15 -2.69 -5.38
CA TRP A 16 -3.45 -3.36 -6.47
C TRP A 16 -4.40 -4.06 -7.44
N ASP A 17 -5.45 -4.69 -6.93
CA ASP A 17 -6.46 -5.37 -7.74
C ASP A 17 -7.19 -4.36 -8.64
N ASP A 18 -7.54 -3.17 -8.13
CA ASP A 18 -8.14 -2.08 -8.90
C ASP A 18 -7.24 -1.61 -10.05
N ILE A 19 -5.96 -1.34 -9.76
CA ILE A 19 -4.96 -0.97 -10.77
C ILE A 19 -4.85 -2.06 -11.84
N LEU A 20 -4.77 -3.32 -11.44
CA LEU A 20 -4.59 -4.45 -12.37
C LEU A 20 -5.86 -4.74 -13.20
N GLU A 21 -7.04 -4.40 -12.70
CA GLU A 21 -8.31 -4.57 -13.41
C GLU A 21 -8.57 -3.43 -14.41
N HIS A 22 -8.17 -2.20 -14.08
CA HIS A 22 -8.63 -1.00 -14.80
C HIS A 22 -7.56 -0.25 -15.58
N ALA A 23 -6.28 -0.35 -15.19
CA ALA A 23 -5.22 0.41 -15.84
C ALA A 23 -4.67 -0.29 -17.09
N ASP A 24 -4.36 0.48 -18.13
CA ASP A 24 -3.59 -0.05 -19.27
C ASP A 24 -2.12 -0.29 -18.89
N ARG A 25 -1.60 0.54 -17.97
CA ARG A 25 -0.23 0.44 -17.45
C ARG A 25 -0.10 1.14 -16.08
N PHE A 26 0.88 0.69 -15.30
CA PHE A 26 1.31 1.40 -14.11
C PHE A 26 2.83 1.38 -13.98
N THR A 27 3.34 2.32 -13.19
CA THR A 27 4.72 2.34 -12.70
C THR A 27 4.67 2.41 -11.18
N ALA A 28 5.47 1.60 -10.50
CA ALA A 28 5.73 1.72 -9.07
C ALA A 28 7.21 2.08 -8.87
N GLU A 29 7.47 3.24 -8.29
CA GLU A 29 8.81 3.73 -8.01
C GLU A 29 9.28 3.26 -6.64
N ASP A 30 10.47 2.66 -6.62
CA ASP A 30 11.15 2.27 -5.38
C ASP A 30 12.67 2.27 -5.61
N ASP A 31 13.42 2.27 -4.52
CA ASP A 31 14.87 2.03 -4.57
C ASP A 31 15.19 0.52 -4.58
N ALA A 32 16.48 0.18 -4.71
CA ALA A 32 16.91 -1.21 -4.77
C ALA A 32 16.68 -1.97 -3.44
N GLU A 33 16.59 -1.23 -2.35
CA GLU A 33 16.35 -1.72 -1.01
C GLU A 33 14.85 -1.87 -0.68
N GLY A 34 13.96 -1.36 -1.54
CA GLY A 34 12.52 -1.35 -1.34
C GLY A 34 12.06 -0.33 -0.29
N SER A 35 12.89 0.69 0.00
CA SER A 35 12.71 1.56 1.16
C SER A 35 11.67 2.66 0.97
N MET A 36 11.29 2.95 -0.28
CA MET A 36 10.34 4.02 -0.61
C MET A 36 8.90 3.54 -0.68
N LEU A 37 8.64 2.28 -1.07
CA LEU A 37 7.30 1.73 -1.18
C LEU A 37 7.10 0.47 -0.33
N TYR A 38 7.86 -0.59 -0.58
CA TYR A 38 7.56 -1.89 0.03
C TYR A 38 7.82 -1.96 1.54
N MET A 39 8.92 -1.38 2.01
CA MET A 39 9.26 -1.37 3.44
C MET A 39 8.27 -0.52 4.26
N PRO A 40 7.86 0.68 3.84
CA PRO A 40 6.77 1.41 4.50
C PRO A 40 5.50 0.57 4.65
N LEU A 41 5.03 -0.09 3.58
CA LEU A 41 3.84 -0.95 3.64
C LEU A 41 3.99 -2.11 4.64
N LEU A 42 5.19 -2.71 4.72
CA LEU A 42 5.49 -3.76 5.70
C LEU A 42 5.50 -3.22 7.14
N ASN A 43 6.03 -2.01 7.34
CA ASN A 43 6.12 -1.35 8.64
C ASN A 43 4.73 -1.02 9.20
N GLU A 44 3.81 -0.50 8.38
CA GLU A 44 2.43 -0.24 8.78
C GLU A 44 1.74 -1.54 9.23
N GLY A 45 1.94 -2.64 8.50
CA GLY A 45 1.44 -3.95 8.92
C GLY A 45 2.08 -4.46 10.22
N GLN A 46 3.36 -4.16 10.47
CA GLN A 46 4.01 -4.49 11.74
C GLN A 46 3.42 -3.69 12.90
N ALA A 47 3.15 -2.39 12.71
CA ALA A 47 2.50 -1.55 13.72
C ALA A 47 1.08 -2.04 14.08
N VAL A 48 0.32 -2.57 13.10
CA VAL A 48 -0.96 -3.25 13.35
C VAL A 48 -0.77 -4.50 14.21
N LEU A 49 0.21 -5.35 13.87
CA LEU A 49 0.49 -6.57 14.64
C LEU A 49 0.88 -6.27 16.09
N ASP A 50 1.66 -5.22 16.29
CA ASP A 50 2.16 -4.81 17.61
C ASP A 50 1.10 -4.04 18.43
N GLY A 51 -0.05 -3.71 17.81
CA GLY A 51 -1.16 -2.99 18.45
C GLY A 51 -0.87 -1.50 18.67
N GLU A 52 0.05 -0.94 17.90
CA GLU A 52 0.42 0.48 17.96
C GLU A 52 -0.64 1.37 17.28
N GLN A 53 -1.34 0.82 16.27
CA GLN A 53 -2.44 1.45 15.57
C GLN A 53 -3.42 0.40 15.03
N ASP A 54 -4.63 0.84 14.64
CA ASP A 54 -5.62 -0.02 13.99
C ASP A 54 -5.34 -0.16 12.47
N ALA A 55 -6.04 -1.12 11.86
CA ALA A 55 -5.87 -1.44 10.44
C ALA A 55 -6.24 -0.26 9.53
N ASP A 56 -7.31 0.49 9.85
CA ASP A 56 -7.76 1.63 9.07
C ASP A 56 -6.73 2.76 9.05
N THR A 57 -6.15 3.09 10.21
CA THR A 57 -5.07 4.10 10.32
C THR A 57 -3.84 3.66 9.55
N ALA A 58 -3.44 2.40 9.70
CA ALA A 58 -2.31 1.83 8.98
C ALA A 58 -2.51 1.85 7.46
N PHE A 59 -3.72 1.54 7.00
CA PHE A 59 -4.06 1.60 5.58
C PHE A 59 -4.03 3.04 5.06
N SER A 60 -4.55 4.02 5.80
CA SER A 60 -4.47 5.43 5.39
C SER A 60 -3.02 5.88 5.17
N ASN A 61 -2.10 5.50 6.07
CA ASN A 61 -0.68 5.82 5.91
C ASN A 61 -0.05 5.08 4.72
N ALA A 62 -0.43 3.81 4.52
CA ALA A 62 0.01 3.01 3.39
C ALA A 62 -0.48 3.59 2.04
N ALA A 63 -1.72 4.08 2.00
CA ALA A 63 -2.30 4.74 0.83
C ALA A 63 -1.51 5.99 0.46
N ASP A 64 -1.16 6.86 1.42
CA ASP A 64 -0.31 8.03 1.17
C ASP A 64 1.04 7.65 0.52
N VAL A 65 1.65 6.53 0.95
CA VAL A 65 2.89 6.03 0.33
C VAL A 65 2.64 5.51 -1.07
N MET A 66 1.55 4.76 -1.28
CA MET A 66 1.18 4.24 -2.59
C MET A 66 0.89 5.36 -3.58
N GLU A 67 0.14 6.39 -3.20
CA GLU A 67 -0.14 7.58 -4.02
C GLU A 67 1.14 8.34 -4.40
N ALA A 68 2.10 8.44 -3.48
CA ALA A 68 3.37 9.10 -3.73
C ALA A 68 4.25 8.34 -4.75
N GLN A 69 4.16 7.01 -4.76
CA GLN A 69 5.12 6.14 -5.47
C GLN A 69 4.54 5.46 -6.71
N ILE A 70 3.23 5.47 -6.90
CA ILE A 70 2.55 4.77 -7.98
C ILE A 70 1.96 5.79 -8.96
N THR A 71 2.24 5.58 -10.24
CA THR A 71 1.63 6.30 -11.36
C THR A 71 0.82 5.31 -12.19
N VAL A 72 -0.44 5.63 -12.47
CA VAL A 72 -1.39 4.83 -13.23
C VAL A 72 -1.77 5.58 -14.50
N ASP A 73 -1.56 4.95 -15.66
CA ASP A 73 -1.83 5.53 -16.99
C ASP A 73 -1.19 6.89 -17.32
N GLY A 74 -0.26 7.35 -16.47
CA GLY A 74 0.45 8.62 -16.61
C GLY A 74 0.04 9.69 -15.59
N GLU A 75 -0.93 9.39 -14.73
CA GLU A 75 -1.37 10.24 -13.62
C GLU A 75 -0.98 9.59 -12.28
N PRO A 76 -0.79 10.36 -11.20
CA PRO A 76 -0.62 9.79 -9.85
C PRO A 76 -1.79 8.87 -9.48
N LEU A 77 -1.52 7.84 -8.69
CA LEU A 77 -2.57 7.03 -8.08
C LEU A 77 -3.42 7.91 -7.14
N GLU A 78 -4.73 7.66 -7.12
CA GLU A 78 -5.68 8.21 -6.14
C GLU A 78 -6.38 7.01 -5.48
N VAL A 79 -6.30 6.91 -4.15
CA VAL A 79 -6.95 5.84 -3.37
C VAL A 79 -8.22 6.41 -2.72
N GLU A 80 -9.37 5.80 -3.01
CA GLU A 80 -10.69 6.21 -2.46
C GLU A 80 -11.03 5.57 -1.10
#